data_AF-A0A9E4KEG0-F1
#
_entry.id   AF-A0A9E4KEG0-F1
#
_cell.length_a   1.000
_cell.length_b   1.000
_cell.length_c   1.000
_cell.angle_alpha   90.00
_cell.angle_beta   90.00
_cell.angle_gamma   90.00
#
_symmetry.space_group_name_H-M   'P 1'
#
loop_
_entity.id
_entity.type
_entity.pdbx_description
1 polymer ?
#
loop_
_entity_poly.entity_id
_entity_poly.type
_entity_poly.pdbx_seq_one_letter_code
_entity_poly.pdbx_strand_id
1 'polypeptide(L)'
;ADDTPPVGLAAFAASAIAKSDPIQTGVQGFVYDLRTAVLPFVFIFNLELLMMQGVGPKGEIIWINDVMKIAWVCFVSLVAMFAFASALQGYFADNCNWGERAVLMVVCIA
;
A
#
# COMPACT_ATOMS: atom_id res chain seq x y z
N ALA A 1 -6.70 8.07 -12.33
CA ALA A 1 -7.16 9.14 -13.25
C ALA A 1 -8.64 9.46 -13.03
N ASP A 2 -9.43 8.46 -12.64
CA ASP A 2 -10.81 8.60 -12.15
C ASP A 2 -10.91 8.94 -10.66
N ASP A 3 -9.79 9.04 -9.95
CA ASP A 3 -9.74 9.29 -8.50
C ASP A 3 -9.17 10.68 -8.11
N THR A 4 -8.51 11.38 -9.05
CA THR A 4 -8.01 12.76 -8.82
C THR A 4 -9.14 13.78 -8.90
N PRO A 5 -9.35 14.63 -7.88
CA PRO A 5 -10.27 15.77 -7.97
C PRO A 5 -9.83 16.74 -9.09
N PRO A 6 -10.74 17.36 -9.87
CA PRO A 6 -12.20 17.42 -9.74
C PRO A 6 -12.98 16.44 -10.62
N VAL A 7 -12.30 15.59 -11.41
CA VAL A 7 -12.95 14.70 -12.38
C VAL A 7 -13.56 13.47 -11.71
N GLY A 8 -13.07 13.10 -10.51
CA GLY A 8 -13.22 11.80 -9.85
C GLY A 8 -14.56 11.05 -9.97
N LEU A 9 -14.87 10.48 -11.14
CA LEU A 9 -16.20 9.97 -11.51
C LEU A 9 -16.68 8.87 -10.55
N ALA A 10 -15.75 8.03 -10.08
CA ALA A 10 -16.01 7.00 -9.08
C ALA A 10 -16.43 7.62 -7.73
N ALA A 11 -15.74 8.68 -7.29
CA ALA A 11 -16.07 9.40 -6.08
C ALA A 11 -17.43 10.11 -6.15
N PHE A 12 -17.82 10.66 -7.32
CA PHE A 12 -19.16 11.24 -7.51
C PHE A 12 -20.28 10.20 -7.46
N ALA A 13 -20.06 9.01 -8.04
CA ALA A 13 -21.02 7.92 -7.98
C ALA A 13 -21.14 7.36 -6.54
N ALA A 14 -20.01 7.17 -5.86
CA ALA A 14 -19.96 6.71 -4.48
C ALA A 14 -20.64 7.72 -3.52
N SER A 15 -20.40 9.02 -3.71
CA SER A 15 -21.01 10.06 -2.87
C SER A 15 -22.51 10.18 -3.08
N ALA A 16 -23.04 9.90 -4.28
CA ALA A 16 -24.47 9.84 -4.55
C ALA A 16 -25.16 8.71 -3.77
N ILE A 17 -24.50 7.55 -3.62
CA ILE A 17 -24.99 6.42 -2.82
C ILE A 17 -24.86 6.74 -1.32
N ALA A 18 -23.71 7.29 -0.90
CA ALA A 18 -23.40 7.60 0.50
C ALA A 18 -24.06 8.90 1.03
N LYS A 19 -24.70 9.70 0.16
CA LYS A 19 -25.25 11.03 0.45
C LYS A 19 -24.23 12.00 1.06
N SER A 20 -22.97 11.89 0.65
CA SER A 20 -21.86 12.74 1.08
C SER A 20 -21.51 13.80 0.04
N ASP A 21 -20.70 14.78 0.44
CA ASP A 21 -20.14 15.76 -0.49
C ASP A 21 -19.16 15.04 -1.46
N PRO A 22 -19.36 15.14 -2.79
CA PRO A 22 -18.52 14.47 -3.78
C PRO A 22 -17.06 14.95 -3.76
N ILE A 23 -16.83 16.23 -3.48
CA ILE A 23 -15.48 16.80 -3.44
C ILE A 23 -14.73 16.28 -2.21
N GLN A 24 -15.39 16.26 -1.05
CA GLN A 24 -14.77 15.71 0.17
C GLN A 24 -14.51 14.20 0.04
N THR A 25 -15.45 13.46 -0.56
CA THR A 25 -15.30 12.01 -0.81
C THR A 25 -14.14 11.74 -1.76
N GLY A 26 -14.00 12.52 -2.84
CA GLY A 26 -12.91 12.40 -3.80
C GLY A 26 -11.55 12.78 -3.21
N VAL A 27 -11.47 13.82 -2.38
CA VAL A 27 -10.23 14.19 -1.69
C VAL A 27 -9.80 13.09 -0.71
N GLN A 28 -10.75 12.54 0.07
CA GLN A 28 -10.43 11.46 1.01
C GLN A 28 -9.99 10.18 0.29
N GLY A 29 -10.68 9.79 -0.78
CA GLY A 29 -10.31 8.66 -1.63
C GLY A 29 -8.91 8.83 -2.22
N PHE A 30 -8.65 10.00 -2.82
CA PHE A 30 -7.33 10.33 -3.36
C PHE A 30 -6.21 10.29 -2.31
N VAL A 31 -6.47 10.76 -1.08
CA VAL A 31 -5.50 10.67 0.03
C VAL A 31 -5.22 9.22 0.43
N TYR A 32 -6.21 8.33 0.33
CA TYR A 32 -6.01 6.89 0.55
C TYR A 32 -5.17 6.28 -0.58
N ASP A 33 -5.46 6.64 -1.83
CA ASP A 33 -4.76 6.17 -3.01
C ASP A 33 -3.30 6.65 -3.06
N LEU A 34 -3.02 7.90 -2.68
CA LEU A 34 -1.66 8.46 -2.65
C LEU A 34 -0.71 7.64 -1.76
N ARG A 35 -1.22 6.91 -0.76
CA ARG A 35 -0.39 6.05 0.11
C ARG A 35 0.20 4.86 -0.65
N THR A 36 -0.50 4.38 -1.67
CA THR A 36 0.02 3.33 -2.55
C THR A 36 1.09 3.86 -3.50
N ALA A 37 1.23 5.18 -3.67
CA ALA A 37 2.30 5.79 -4.46
C ALA A 37 3.70 5.59 -3.85
N VAL A 38 3.79 5.15 -2.58
CA VAL A 38 5.05 4.77 -1.93
C VAL A 38 5.53 3.39 -2.39
N LEU A 39 4.63 2.51 -2.83
CA LEU A 39 4.90 1.11 -3.16
C LEU A 39 6.00 0.91 -4.23
N PRO A 40 6.05 1.69 -5.33
CA PRO A 40 7.12 1.56 -6.33
C PRO A 40 8.51 1.80 -5.75
N PHE A 41 8.64 2.73 -4.80
CA PHE A 41 9.92 3.00 -4.14
C PHE A 41 10.35 1.82 -3.27
N VAL A 42 9.41 1.18 -2.56
CA VAL A 42 9.70 0.00 -1.74
C VAL A 42 10.26 -1.15 -2.59
N PHE A 43 9.70 -1.38 -3.79
CA PHE A 43 10.18 -2.41 -4.71
C PHE A 43 11.57 -2.11 -5.30
N ILE A 44 11.89 -0.84 -5.56
CA ILE A 44 13.21 -0.44 -6.06
C ILE A 44 14.30 -0.71 -5.02
N PHE A 45 14.00 -0.48 -3.73
CA PHE A 45 14.96 -0.73 -2.65
C PHE A 45 15.01 -2.20 -2.17
N ASN A 46 13.98 -3.01 -2.47
CA ASN A 46 13.88 -4.39 -2.03
C ASN A 46 13.50 -5.32 -3.20
N LEU A 47 14.50 -5.72 -3.99
CA LEU A 47 14.31 -6.60 -5.15
C LEU A 47 13.75 -7.98 -4.77
N GLU A 48 13.94 -8.43 -3.53
CA GLU A 48 13.37 -9.69 -3.06
C GLU A 48 11.84 -9.71 -3.11
N LEU A 49 11.18 -8.55 -2.95
CA LEU A 49 9.74 -8.41 -3.11
C LEU A 49 9.25 -8.65 -4.55
N LEU A 50 10.13 -8.43 -5.53
CA LEU A 50 9.89 -8.73 -6.95
C LEU A 50 10.24 -10.19 -7.29
N MET A 51 10.57 -11.00 -6.28
CA MET A 51 11.11 -12.35 -6.43
C MET A 51 12.45 -12.39 -7.17
N MET A 52 13.15 -11.26 -7.19
CA MET A 52 14.45 -11.10 -7.81
C MET A 52 15.52 -11.17 -6.73
N GLN A 53 16.45 -12.12 -6.88
CA GLN A 53 17.63 -12.21 -6.04
C GLN A 53 18.65 -11.11 -6.39
N GLY A 54 18.66 -10.66 -7.65
CA GLY A 54 19.51 -9.57 -8.10
C GLY A 54 19.46 -9.35 -9.60
N VAL A 55 20.21 -8.36 -10.05
CA VAL A 55 20.40 -8.06 -11.47
C VAL A 55 21.86 -8.35 -11.81
N GLY A 56 22.08 -9.22 -12.79
CA GLY A 56 23.40 -9.57 -13.28
C GLY A 56 24.08 -8.41 -14.03
N PRO A 57 25.39 -8.50 -14.30
CA PRO A 57 26.18 -7.42 -14.92
C PRO A 57 25.69 -6.97 -16.31
N LYS A 58 24.83 -7.76 -16.96
CA LYS A 58 24.27 -7.50 -18.28
C LYS A 58 22.77 -7.13 -18.27
N GLY A 59 22.19 -6.93 -17.08
CA GLY A 59 20.75 -6.68 -16.94
C GLY A 59 19.90 -7.95 -16.87
N GLU A 60 20.51 -9.12 -16.74
CA GLU A 60 19.79 -10.39 -16.56
C GLU A 60 19.17 -10.46 -15.15
N ILE A 61 17.88 -10.82 -15.09
CA ILE A 61 17.17 -10.97 -13.82
C ILE A 61 17.49 -12.34 -13.22
N ILE A 62 18.11 -12.34 -12.05
CA ILE A 62 18.37 -13.55 -11.28
C ILE A 62 17.14 -13.79 -10.39
N TRP A 63 16.35 -14.80 -10.73
CA TRP A 63 15.17 -15.18 -9.98
C TRP A 63 15.53 -16.00 -8.73
N ILE A 64 14.73 -15.85 -7.68
CA ILE A 64 14.80 -16.71 -6.50
C ILE A 64 14.28 -18.10 -6.87
N ASN A 65 15.07 -19.15 -6.66
CA ASN A 65 14.66 -20.54 -6.92
C ASN A 65 14.15 -21.26 -5.65
N ASP A 66 14.29 -20.64 -4.48
CA ASP A 66 13.87 -21.22 -3.21
C ASP A 66 12.40 -20.88 -2.92
N VAL A 67 11.54 -21.90 -3.04
CA VAL A 67 10.10 -21.79 -2.81
C VAL A 67 9.78 -21.37 -1.37
N MET A 68 10.57 -21.80 -0.39
CA MET A 68 10.35 -21.43 1.02
C MET A 68 10.65 -19.95 1.25
N LYS A 69 11.71 -19.43 0.62
CA LYS A 69 12.04 -17.99 0.68
C LYS A 69 10.95 -17.16 0.02
N ILE A 70 10.46 -17.57 -1.15
CA ILE A 70 9.35 -16.93 -1.86
C ILE A 70 8.10 -16.87 -0.97
N ALA A 71 7.68 -17.99 -0.39
CA ALA A 71 6.51 -18.05 0.47
C ALA A 71 6.66 -17.13 1.69
N TRP A 72 7.84 -17.09 2.30
CA TRP A 72 8.13 -16.20 3.43
C TRP A 72 8.05 -14.73 3.05
N VAL A 73 8.65 -14.32 1.93
CA VAL A 73 8.61 -12.94 1.44
C VAL A 73 7.17 -12.51 1.11
N CYS A 74 6.37 -13.38 0.48
CA CYS A 74 4.95 -13.12 0.24
C CYS A 74 4.17 -12.93 1.54
N PHE A 75 4.43 -13.77 2.55
CA PHE A 75 3.73 -13.68 3.83
C PHE A 75 4.09 -12.38 4.59
N VAL A 76 5.38 -12.08 4.73
CA VAL A 76 5.85 -10.87 5.42
C VAL A 76 5.39 -9.61 4.69
N SER A 77 5.49 -9.58 3.36
CA SER A 77 5.04 -8.42 2.58
C SER A 77 3.53 -8.18 2.66
N LEU A 78 2.71 -9.24 2.71
CA LEU A 78 1.27 -9.13 2.94
C LEU A 78 0.96 -8.50 4.29
N VAL A 79 1.60 -9.00 5.36
CA VAL A 79 1.41 -8.48 6.73
C VAL A 79 1.90 -7.03 6.83
N ALA A 80 3.05 -6.72 6.25
CA ALA A 80 3.62 -5.37 6.24
C ALA A 80 2.72 -4.38 5.48
N MET A 81 2.25 -4.72 4.28
CA MET A 81 1.34 -3.87 3.51
C MET A 81 0.02 -3.65 4.23
N PHE A 82 -0.53 -4.68 4.88
CA PHE A 82 -1.75 -4.55 5.67
C PHE A 82 -1.58 -3.65 6.89
N ALA A 83 -0.49 -3.81 7.63
CA ALA A 83 -0.14 -2.96 8.77
C ALA A 83 0.10 -1.51 8.36
N PHE A 84 0.83 -1.28 7.27
CA PHE A 84 1.12 0.03 6.70
C PHE A 84 -0.15 0.75 6.24
N ALA A 85 -1.02 0.08 5.50
CA ALA A 85 -2.30 0.61 5.06
C ALA A 85 -3.17 1.03 6.27
N SER A 86 -3.23 0.17 7.28
CA SER A 86 -3.99 0.39 8.52
C SER A 86 -3.45 1.56 9.35
N ALA A 87 -2.12 1.66 9.50
CA ALA A 87 -1.46 2.74 10.20
C ALA A 87 -1.69 4.09 9.53
N LEU A 88 -1.68 4.14 8.20
CA LEU A 88 -1.87 5.37 7.46
C LEU A 88 -3.34 5.80 7.42
N GLN A 89 -4.29 4.87 7.26
CA GLN A 89 -5.72 5.18 7.32
C GLN A 89 -6.21 5.52 8.74
N GLY A 90 -5.48 5.11 9.77
CA GLY A 90 -5.86 5.35 11.16
C GLY A 90 -7.07 4.51 11.59
N TYR A 91 -7.31 3.41 10.87
CA TYR A 91 -8.44 2.51 11.07
C TYR A 91 -7.97 1.08 10.79
N PHE A 92 -8.19 0.18 11.73
CA PHE A 92 -7.90 -1.26 11.55
C PHE A 92 -9.18 -2.08 11.74
N ALA A 93 -9.74 -1.99 12.95
CA ALA A 93 -11.03 -2.54 13.33
C ALA A 93 -11.88 -1.50 14.08
N ASP A 94 -11.21 -0.62 14.82
CA ASP A 94 -11.73 0.64 15.35
C ASP A 94 -10.72 1.76 15.01
N ASN A 95 -11.08 3.00 15.35
CA ASN A 95 -10.24 4.17 15.20
C ASN A 95 -8.93 3.98 15.96
N CYS A 96 -7.80 3.97 15.23
CA CYS A 96 -6.50 3.76 15.84
C CYS A 96 -5.99 5.04 16.47
N ASN A 97 -5.64 4.98 17.76
CA ASN A 97 -5.00 6.09 18.43
C ASN A 97 -3.57 6.29 17.90
N TRP A 98 -2.97 7.46 18.12
CA TRP A 98 -1.64 7.77 17.56
C TRP A 98 -0.55 6.77 18.00
N GLY A 99 -0.69 6.20 19.21
CA GLY A 99 0.17 5.12 19.71
C GLY A 99 0.01 3.79 18.95
N GLU A 100 -1.21 3.38 18.61
CA GLU A 100 -1.46 2.14 17.86
C GLU A 100 -0.94 2.27 16.43
N ARG A 101 -1.06 3.45 15.83
CA ARG A 101 -0.47 3.77 14.53
C ARG A 101 1.05 3.64 14.57
N ALA A 102 1.70 4.11 15.65
CA ALA A 102 3.14 3.95 15.82
C ALA A 102 3.54 2.47 15.95
N VAL A 103 2.79 1.67 16.71
CA VAL A 103 3.02 0.21 16.82
C VAL A 103 2.89 -0.47 15.46
N LEU A 104 1.85 -0.17 14.69
CA LEU A 104 1.66 -0.72 13.34
C LEU A 104 2.80 -0.32 12.38
N MET A 105 3.34 0.89 12.50
CA MET A 105 4.51 1.32 11.73
C MET A 105 5.78 0.56 12.15
N VAL A 106 5.95 0.23 13.44
CA VAL A 106 7.08 -0.58 13.92
C VAL A 106 6.98 -2.01 13.38
N VAL A 107 5.78 -2.59 13.34
CA VAL A 107 5.54 -3.92 12.75
C VAL A 107 5.91 -3.95 11.27
N CYS A 108 5.74 -2.84 10.54
CA CYS A 108 6.12 -2.74 9.13
C CYS A 108 7.64 -2.75 8.90
N ILE A 109 8.45 -2.42 9.91
CA ILE A 109 9.92 -2.36 9.81
C ILE A 109 10.57 -3.70 10.18
N ALA A 110 9.87 -4.55 10.93
CA ALA A 110 10.35 -5.85 11.41
C ALA A 110 10.22 -6.95 10.34
#